data_AF-R6MYX0-F1
#
_entry.id   AF-R6MYX0-F1
#
_cell.length_a   1.000
_cell.length_b   1.000
_cell.length_c   1.000
_cell.angle_alpha   90.00
_cell.angle_beta   90.00
_cell.angle_gamma   90.00
#
_symmetry.space_group_name_H-M   'P 1'
#
loop_
_entity.id
_entity.type
_entity.pdbx_description
1 polymer ?
#
loop_
_entity_poly.entity_id
_entity_poly.type
_entity_poly.pdbx_seq_one_letter_code
_entity_poly.pdbx_strand_id
1 'polypeptide(L)'
;MFDTLVKYMYENLNDFGEIMAADGKAIQSYAGKISKKNSGNKGERDADWCRKEYTITKPNGEKVVKTKKWFGFRLHLLSDATYELPVDYEVTKASNSELKETEKLLDNIKEKNPKKLEKCIT
;
A
#
# COMPACT_ATOMS: atom_id res chain seq x y z
N MET A 1 -10.54 -10.41 -2.64
CA MET A 1 -11.36 -9.77 -3.71
C MET A 1 -11.00 -10.27 -5.12
N PHE A 2 -9.83 -10.88 -5.34
CA PHE A 2 -9.47 -11.50 -6.62
C PHE A 2 -8.69 -12.80 -6.42
N ASP A 3 -8.91 -13.45 -5.28
CA ASP A 3 -8.16 -14.63 -4.83
C ASP A 3 -8.26 -15.78 -5.84
N THR A 4 -9.41 -15.92 -6.52
CA THR A 4 -9.60 -16.90 -7.61
C THR A 4 -8.72 -16.60 -8.83
N LEU A 5 -8.57 -15.33 -9.21
CA LEU A 5 -7.71 -14.93 -10.33
C LEU A 5 -6.24 -15.13 -9.98
N VAL A 6 -5.83 -14.74 -8.77
CA VAL A 6 -4.46 -14.96 -8.29
C VAL A 6 -4.13 -16.44 -8.23
N LYS A 7 -5.07 -17.28 -7.76
CA LYS A 7 -4.92 -18.74 -7.81
C LYS A 7 -4.76 -19.24 -9.25
N TYR A 8 -5.59 -18.78 -10.17
CA TYR A 8 -5.46 -19.12 -11.59
C TYR A 8 -4.08 -18.74 -12.15
N MET A 9 -3.55 -17.55 -11.79
CA MET A 9 -2.20 -17.14 -12.20
C MET A 9 -1.13 -18.07 -11.62
N TYR A 10 -1.22 -18.43 -10.34
CA TYR A 10 -0.30 -19.39 -9.72
C TYR A 10 -0.32 -20.79 -10.35
N GLU A 11 -1.42 -21.18 -10.97
CA GLU A 11 -1.61 -22.48 -11.63
C GLU A 11 -1.20 -22.47 -13.11
N ASN A 12 -1.25 -21.31 -13.78
CA ASN A 12 -1.12 -21.21 -15.24
C ASN A 12 0.06 -20.36 -15.72
N LEU A 13 0.62 -19.49 -14.88
CA LEU A 13 1.79 -18.68 -15.21
C LEU A 13 3.03 -19.26 -14.52
N ASN A 14 4.07 -19.50 -15.31
CA ASN A 14 5.36 -19.92 -14.78
C ASN A 14 5.94 -18.79 -13.93
N ASP A 15 6.54 -19.15 -12.81
CA ASP A 15 7.33 -18.23 -11.96
C ASP A 15 6.52 -17.06 -11.36
N PHE A 16 5.18 -17.11 -11.46
CA PHE A 16 4.30 -16.13 -10.82
C PHE A 16 4.43 -16.18 -9.29
N GLY A 17 4.72 -15.03 -8.71
CA GLY A 17 4.96 -14.82 -7.29
C GLY A 17 6.41 -15.03 -6.85
N GLU A 18 7.35 -15.26 -7.78
CA GLU A 18 8.77 -15.44 -7.44
C GLU A 18 9.47 -14.11 -7.16
N ILE A 19 9.18 -13.07 -7.96
CA ILE A 19 9.71 -11.72 -7.75
C ILE A 19 8.54 -10.82 -7.37
N MET A 20 8.56 -10.35 -6.12
CA MET A 20 7.47 -9.55 -5.57
C MET A 20 7.89 -8.10 -5.40
N ALA A 21 7.01 -7.18 -5.77
CA ALA A 21 7.17 -5.75 -5.58
C ALA A 21 6.04 -5.23 -4.69
N ALA A 22 6.38 -4.30 -3.78
CA ALA A 22 5.42 -3.59 -2.95
C ALA A 22 5.39 -2.11 -3.35
N ASP A 23 4.19 -1.55 -3.47
CA ASP A 23 3.98 -0.13 -3.72
C ASP A 23 2.91 0.46 -2.78
N GLY A 24 2.99 1.77 -2.57
CA GLY A 24 2.12 2.53 -1.71
C GLY A 24 1.57 3.76 -2.43
N LYS A 25 0.24 3.87 -2.52
CA LYS A 25 -0.40 5.03 -3.18
C LYS A 25 -1.30 5.82 -2.23
N ALA A 26 -1.05 7.13 -2.13
CA ALA A 26 -1.93 8.05 -1.43
C ALA A 26 -3.29 8.15 -2.17
N ILE A 27 -4.37 8.01 -1.40
CA ILE A 27 -5.74 8.21 -1.86
C ILE A 27 -6.30 9.38 -1.06
N GLN A 28 -6.43 10.54 -1.71
CA GLN A 28 -6.96 11.72 -1.06
C GLN A 28 -8.48 11.64 -0.99
N SER A 29 -9.05 11.81 0.20
CA SER A 29 -10.50 11.91 0.35
C SER A 29 -10.97 13.27 -0.17
N TYR A 30 -12.09 13.26 -0.90
CA TYR A 30 -12.81 14.47 -1.29
C TYR A 30 -13.60 15.07 -0.13
N ALA A 31 -13.99 14.22 0.84
CA ALA A 31 -14.65 14.67 2.04
C ALA A 31 -13.62 15.22 3.04
N GLY A 32 -14.03 16.24 3.79
CA GLY A 32 -13.23 16.79 4.87
C GLY A 32 -13.22 15.90 6.12
N LYS A 33 -12.25 16.14 6.99
CA LYS A 33 -12.27 15.62 8.35
C LYS A 33 -13.54 16.08 9.07
N ILE A 34 -14.12 15.18 9.88
CA ILE A 34 -15.24 15.49 10.77
C ILE A 34 -14.91 16.72 11.64
N SER A 35 -15.78 17.73 11.64
CA SER A 35 -15.64 18.90 12.51
C SER A 35 -15.86 18.50 13.98
N LYS A 36 -15.11 19.14 14.88
CA LYS A 36 -15.28 18.97 16.35
C LYS A 36 -16.60 19.54 16.89
N LYS A 37 -17.23 20.48 16.16
CA LYS A 37 -18.53 21.07 16.51
C LYS A 37 -19.59 20.58 15.53
N ASN A 38 -20.60 19.88 16.04
CA ASN A 38 -21.84 19.44 15.38
C ASN A 38 -21.70 19.13 13.87
N SER A 39 -21.12 17.98 13.57
CA SER A 39 -20.92 17.49 12.19
C SER A 39 -22.02 16.55 11.69
N GLY A 40 -22.92 16.07 12.55
CA GLY A 40 -23.86 15.00 12.18
C GLY A 40 -23.10 13.83 11.52
N ASN A 41 -23.54 13.41 10.34
CA ASN A 41 -22.87 12.38 9.51
C ASN A 41 -22.03 12.95 8.35
N LYS A 42 -21.68 14.25 8.36
CA LYS A 42 -20.86 14.84 7.31
C LYS A 42 -19.36 14.62 7.59
N GLY A 43 -18.64 14.14 6.59
CA GLY A 43 -17.18 13.95 6.61
C GLY A 43 -16.75 12.49 6.60
N GLU A 44 -15.50 12.25 6.22
CA GLU A 44 -14.93 10.90 6.15
C GLU A 44 -14.47 10.44 7.54
N ARG A 45 -15.03 9.33 8.03
CA ARG A 45 -14.78 8.85 9.40
C ARG A 45 -13.60 7.89 9.49
N ASP A 46 -13.37 7.15 8.42
CA ASP A 46 -12.34 6.12 8.36
C ASP A 46 -11.01 6.68 7.86
N ALA A 47 -10.97 7.93 7.39
CA ALA A 47 -9.76 8.61 6.95
C ALA A 47 -9.05 9.36 8.07
N ASP A 48 -7.75 9.57 7.88
CA ASP A 48 -6.95 10.46 8.71
C ASP A 48 -5.90 11.23 7.90
N TRP A 49 -5.03 11.95 8.62
CA TRP A 49 -3.97 12.76 8.01
C TRP A 49 -2.66 12.01 8.00
N CYS A 50 -1.97 12.06 6.87
CA CYS A 50 -0.57 11.68 6.76
C CYS A 50 0.30 12.89 6.42
N ARG A 51 1.52 12.89 6.93
CA ARG A 51 2.58 13.84 6.61
C ARG A 51 3.87 13.05 6.38
N LYS A 52 4.41 13.13 5.17
CA LYS A 52 5.72 12.58 4.82
C LYS A 52 6.68 13.72 4.53
N GLU A 53 7.88 13.65 5.08
CA GLU A 53 8.95 14.62 4.85
C GLU A 53 10.10 13.95 4.12
N TYR A 54 10.63 14.63 3.11
CA TYR A 54 11.75 14.16 2.31
C TYR A 54 12.82 15.24 2.32
N THR A 55 14.02 14.88 2.75
CA THR A 55 15.18 15.76 2.66
C THR A 55 15.83 15.59 1.29
N ILE A 56 15.86 16.66 0.51
CA ILE A 56 16.47 16.70 -0.82
C ILE A 56 17.76 17.51 -0.71
N THR A 57 18.88 16.93 -1.12
CA THR A 57 20.14 17.65 -1.27
C THR A 57 20.21 18.20 -2.70
N LYS A 58 20.29 19.52 -2.84
CA LYS A 58 20.48 20.19 -4.14
C LYS A 58 21.92 19.99 -4.64
N PRO A 59 22.18 20.19 -5.96
CA PRO A 59 23.54 20.12 -6.51
C PRO A 59 24.57 21.03 -5.83
N ASN A 60 24.13 22.15 -5.23
CA ASN A 60 24.96 23.09 -4.49
C ASN A 60 25.23 22.67 -3.02
N GLY A 61 24.82 21.47 -2.60
CA GLY A 61 25.00 20.95 -1.24
C GLY A 61 23.94 21.40 -0.22
N GLU A 62 23.02 22.28 -0.59
CA GLU A 62 21.94 22.75 0.27
C GLU A 62 20.89 21.64 0.52
N LYS A 63 20.50 21.42 1.77
CA LYS A 63 19.44 20.47 2.15
C LYS A 63 18.11 21.19 2.28
N VAL A 64 17.10 20.75 1.52
CA VAL A 64 15.72 21.27 1.60
C VAL A 64 14.77 20.17 2.02
N VAL A 65 13.91 20.47 3.00
CA VAL A 65 12.86 19.54 3.45
C VAL A 65 11.59 19.77 2.64
N LYS A 66 11.19 18.79 1.85
CA LYS A 66 9.92 18.77 1.12
C LYS A 66 8.89 17.98 1.93
N THR A 67 7.80 18.64 2.31
CA THR A 67 6.68 18.00 3.02
C THR A 67 5.56 17.65 2.04
N LYS A 68 5.10 16.40 2.04
CA LYS A 68 3.84 15.96 1.45
C LYS A 68 2.83 15.71 2.57
N LYS A 69 1.60 16.21 2.42
CA LYS A 69 0.52 16.03 3.41
C LYS A 69 -0.80 15.77 2.69
N TRP A 70 -1.56 14.77 3.13
CA TRP A 70 -2.89 14.48 2.60
C TRP A 70 -3.82 13.93 3.68
N PHE A 71 -5.12 14.17 3.50
CA PHE A 71 -6.20 13.56 4.28
C PHE A 71 -6.87 12.48 3.44
N GLY A 72 -7.07 11.30 4.01
CA GLY A 72 -7.70 10.19 3.30
C GLY A 72 -7.15 8.85 3.72
N PHE A 73 -6.80 8.07 2.71
CA PHE A 73 -6.38 6.68 2.82
C PHE A 73 -5.05 6.46 2.10
N ARG A 74 -4.60 5.22 2.14
CA ARG A 74 -3.43 4.76 1.40
C ARG A 74 -3.62 3.31 0.98
N LEU A 75 -3.45 3.07 -0.30
CA LEU A 75 -3.34 1.73 -0.88
C LEU A 75 -1.96 1.16 -0.58
N HIS A 76 -1.92 -0.08 -0.12
CA HIS A 76 -0.78 -0.98 -0.08
C HIS A 76 -1.01 -2.01 -1.16
N LEU A 77 -0.12 -2.11 -2.12
CA LEU A 77 -0.24 -3.05 -3.22
C LEU A 77 0.98 -3.96 -3.21
N LEU A 78 0.72 -5.25 -3.31
CA LEU A 78 1.74 -6.25 -3.61
C LEU A 78 1.47 -6.84 -4.99
N SER A 79 2.47 -6.84 -5.84
CA SER A 79 2.38 -7.32 -7.21
C SER A 79 3.54 -8.26 -7.53
N ASP A 80 3.29 -9.21 -8.42
CA ASP A 80 4.36 -9.91 -9.12
C ASP A 80 5.05 -8.94 -10.07
N ALA A 81 6.38 -8.87 -10.01
CA ALA A 81 7.17 -7.93 -10.79
C ALA A 81 7.49 -8.42 -12.21
N THR A 82 7.31 -9.71 -12.49
CA THR A 82 7.57 -10.30 -13.81
C THR A 82 6.42 -10.02 -14.77
N TYR A 83 5.19 -10.22 -14.30
CA TYR A 83 3.95 -10.04 -15.06
C TYR A 83 3.25 -8.73 -14.73
N GLU A 84 3.73 -7.98 -13.74
CA GLU A 84 3.15 -6.71 -13.26
C GLU A 84 1.69 -6.86 -12.76
N LEU A 85 1.33 -8.04 -12.27
CA LEU A 85 -0.02 -8.36 -11.84
C LEU A 85 -0.19 -8.29 -10.31
N PRO A 86 -1.33 -7.79 -9.79
CA PRO A 86 -1.58 -7.69 -8.37
C PRO A 86 -1.76 -9.07 -7.73
N VAL A 87 -1.14 -9.27 -6.57
CA VAL A 87 -1.21 -10.51 -5.78
C VAL A 87 -2.02 -10.32 -4.51
N ASP A 88 -1.83 -9.20 -3.81
CA ASP A 88 -2.66 -8.81 -2.67
C ASP A 88 -2.64 -7.29 -2.49
N TYR A 89 -3.61 -6.75 -1.77
CA TYR A 89 -3.67 -5.32 -1.47
C TYR A 89 -4.43 -5.06 -0.18
N GLU A 90 -4.19 -3.88 0.40
CA GLU A 90 -4.96 -3.39 1.54
C GLU A 90 -5.14 -1.87 1.42
N VAL A 91 -6.31 -1.36 1.82
CA VAL A 91 -6.55 0.09 1.90
C VAL A 91 -6.68 0.48 3.36
N THR A 92 -5.71 1.25 3.84
CA THR A 92 -5.69 1.71 5.23
C THR A 92 -5.84 3.22 5.34
N LYS A 93 -5.97 3.70 6.58
CA LYS A 93 -5.81 5.13 6.90
C LYS A 93 -4.51 5.68 6.33
N ALA A 94 -4.52 6.96 5.95
CA ALA A 94 -3.36 7.60 5.35
C ALA A 94 -2.09 7.49 6.23
N SER A 95 -2.25 7.51 7.55
CA SER A 95 -1.16 7.53 8.53
C SER A 95 -0.48 6.18 8.80
N ASN A 96 -1.02 5.05 8.32
CA ASN A 96 -0.41 3.74 8.54
C ASN A 96 1.03 3.71 8.00
N SER A 97 1.85 2.73 8.39
CA SER A 97 3.23 2.56 7.87
C SER A 97 3.21 1.69 6.61
N GLU A 98 3.97 2.03 5.54
CA GLU A 98 3.97 1.17 4.32
C GLU A 98 4.59 -0.17 4.67
N LEU A 99 5.76 -0.14 5.28
CA LEU A 99 6.51 -1.32 5.70
C LEU A 99 5.64 -2.31 6.50
N LYS A 100 4.92 -1.82 7.52
CA LYS A 100 4.11 -2.69 8.38
C LYS A 100 2.93 -3.32 7.65
N GLU A 101 2.29 -2.59 6.73
CA GLU A 101 1.18 -3.17 5.96
C GLU A 101 1.70 -4.12 4.88
N THR A 102 2.86 -3.84 4.27
CA THR A 102 3.54 -4.77 3.36
C THR A 102 3.93 -6.08 4.06
N GLU A 103 4.49 -6.03 5.26
CA GLU A 103 4.82 -7.22 6.06
C GLU A 103 3.58 -8.09 6.30
N LYS A 104 2.45 -7.47 6.67
CA LYS A 104 1.17 -8.20 6.84
C LYS A 104 0.66 -8.82 5.54
N LEU A 105 0.76 -8.11 4.41
CA LEU A 105 0.36 -8.66 3.11
C LEU A 105 1.20 -9.90 2.75
N LEU A 106 2.50 -9.87 3.03
CA LEU A 106 3.38 -11.02 2.83
C LEU A 106 2.98 -12.19 3.74
N ASP A 107 2.67 -11.93 5.01
CA ASP A 107 2.23 -12.97 5.94
C ASP A 107 0.88 -13.58 5.54
N ASN A 108 -0.07 -12.77 5.06
CA ASN A 108 -1.35 -13.26 4.54
C ASN A 108 -1.16 -14.23 3.36
N ILE A 109 -0.19 -13.97 2.47
CA ILE A 109 0.08 -14.87 1.34
C ILE A 109 0.71 -16.17 1.83
N LYS A 110 1.59 -16.12 2.85
CA LYS A 110 2.14 -17.35 3.46
C LYS A 110 1.03 -18.24 4.01
N GLU A 111 0.04 -17.65 4.67
CA GLU A 111 -1.10 -18.40 5.23
C GLU A 111 -2.00 -18.97 4.12
N LYS A 112 -2.30 -18.19 3.08
CA LYS A 112 -3.20 -18.60 1.99
C LYS A 112 -2.56 -19.59 1.02
N ASN A 113 -1.27 -19.47 0.74
CA ASN A 113 -0.54 -20.23 -0.29
C ASN A 113 0.90 -20.59 0.15
N PRO A 114 1.07 -21.46 1.16
CA PRO A 114 2.37 -21.72 1.79
C PRO A 114 3.44 -22.25 0.83
N LYS A 115 3.07 -23.03 -0.18
CA LYS A 115 3.99 -23.65 -1.16
C LYS A 115 4.62 -22.67 -2.16
N LYS A 116 4.13 -21.43 -2.24
CA LYS A 116 4.55 -20.47 -3.28
C LYS A 116 5.55 -19.43 -2.77
N LEU A 117 5.55 -19.12 -1.46
CA LEU A 117 6.53 -18.20 -0.88
C LEU A 117 7.92 -18.82 -0.68
N GLU A 118 8.03 -20.14 -0.66
CA GLU A 118 9.34 -20.83 -0.59
C GLU A 118 10.24 -20.52 -1.81
N LYS A 119 9.63 -20.10 -2.93
CA LYS A 119 10.33 -19.71 -4.16
C LYS A 119 10.53 -18.20 -4.31
N CYS A 120 9.99 -17.41 -3.38
CA CYS A 120 9.99 -15.97 -3.49
C CYS A 120 11.37 -15.42 -3.10
N ILE A 121 12.01 -14.69 -4.01
CA ILE A 121 13.27 -14.00 -3.76
C ILE A 121 12.93 -12.55 -3.44
N THR A 122 13.14 -12.16 -2.17
CA THR A 122 13.08 -10.77 -1.70
C THR A 122 14.35 -10.01 -2.00
#